data_AF-A0AA50MEW0-F1
#
_entry.id   AF-A0AA50MEW0-F1
#
_cell.length_a   1.000
_cell.length_b   1.000
_cell.length_c   1.000
_cell.angle_alpha   90.00
_cell.angle_beta   90.00
_cell.angle_gamma   90.00
#
_symmetry.space_group_name_H-M   'P 1'
#
loop_
_entity.id
_entity.type
_entity.pdbx_description
1 polymer ?
#
loop_
_entity_poly.entity_id
_entity_poly.type
_entity_poly.pdbx_seq_one_letter_code
_entity_poly.pdbx_strand_id
1 'polypeptide(L)' 'AKIEEEEFSTGPLSVLTQSVKNNTQVLINCRNNKKLLGRVKAFDRHCNMVLENVKEMWTEVPRTGKGK' A
#
# COMPACT_ATOMS: atom_id res chain seq x y z
N ALA A 1 10.55 5.46 20.23
CA ALA A 1 11.42 4.32 19.95
C ALA A 1 10.84 3.03 20.51
N LYS A 2 11.05 2.65 21.80
CA LYS A 2 10.57 1.35 22.32
C LYS A 2 9.05 1.11 22.21
N ILE A 3 8.23 2.09 22.59
CA ILE A 3 6.76 1.98 22.51
C ILE A 3 6.31 1.83 21.05
N GLU A 4 6.98 2.52 20.13
CA GLU A 4 6.65 2.51 18.70
C GLU A 4 6.99 1.15 18.05
N GLU A 5 8.13 0.54 18.43
CA GLU A 5 8.48 -0.82 18.01
C GLU A 5 7.51 -1.87 18.57
N GLU A 6 7.04 -1.69 19.81
CA GLU A 6 6.01 -2.56 20.40
C GLU A 6 4.68 -2.43 19.65
N GLU A 7 4.25 -1.21 19.32
CA GLU A 7 3.04 -0.95 18.53
C GLU A 7 3.13 -1.54 17.11
N PHE A 8 4.32 -1.49 16.48
CA PHE A 8 4.57 -2.13 15.19
C PHE A 8 4.62 -3.67 15.26
N SER A 9 4.85 -4.25 16.44
CA SER A 9 4.96 -5.72 16.58
C SER A 9 3.66 -6.38 17.05
N THR A 10 2.83 -5.68 17.81
CA THR A 10 1.63 -6.25 18.46
C THR A 10 0.30 -5.68 17.96
N GLY A 11 0.33 -4.61 17.16
CA GLY A 11 -0.87 -3.94 16.64
C GLY A 11 -1.25 -4.30 15.18
N PRO A 12 -2.26 -3.64 14.60
CA PRO A 12 -2.67 -3.84 13.21
C PRO A 12 -1.57 -3.52 12.19
N LEU A 13 -0.57 -2.70 12.56
CA LEU A 13 0.60 -2.42 11.73
C LEU A 13 1.61 -3.57 11.66
N SER A 14 1.47 -4.59 12.52
CA SER A 14 2.30 -5.80 12.49
C SER A 14 2.23 -6.54 11.16
N VAL A 15 1.12 -6.44 10.43
CA VAL A 15 0.98 -7.00 9.08
C VAL A 15 1.96 -6.36 8.09
N LEU A 16 2.25 -5.06 8.23
CA LEU A 16 3.21 -4.33 7.41
C LEU A 16 4.63 -4.69 7.82
N THR A 17 4.90 -4.81 9.13
CA THR A 17 6.16 -5.33 9.66
C THR A 17 6.47 -6.71 9.10
N GLN A 18 5.50 -7.63 9.11
CA GLN A 18 5.64 -8.96 8.54
C GLN A 18 5.82 -8.91 7.02
N SER A 19 5.13 -7.98 6.34
CA SER A 19 5.23 -7.85 4.89
C SER A 19 6.62 -7.39 4.44
N VAL A 20 7.24 -6.46 5.17
CA VAL A 20 8.63 -6.04 4.92
C VAL A 20 9.60 -7.19 5.20
N LYS A 21 9.48 -7.87 6.35
CA LYS A 21 10.37 -8.98 6.75
C LYS A 21 10.32 -10.16 5.78
N ASN A 22 9.11 -10.54 5.36
CA ASN A 22 8.90 -11.67 4.47
C ASN A 22 8.98 -11.29 2.99
N ASN A 23 9.21 -10.00 2.70
CA ASN A 23 9.17 -9.44 1.35
C ASN A 23 7.89 -9.87 0.60
N THR A 24 6.73 -9.89 1.27
CA THR A 24 5.47 -10.36 0.67
C THR A 24 4.89 -9.30 -0.27
N GLN A 25 4.07 -9.76 -1.20
CA GLN A 25 3.37 -8.87 -2.11
C GLN A 25 2.10 -8.34 -1.44
N VAL A 26 1.91 -7.02 -1.51
CA VAL A 26 0.77 -6.32 -0.94
C VAL A 26 -0.06 -5.66 -2.03
N LEU A 27 -1.38 -5.64 -1.84
CA LEU A 27 -2.32 -4.88 -2.65
C LEU A 27 -2.86 -3.70 -1.83
N ILE A 28 -2.60 -2.49 -2.28
CA ILE A 28 -2.99 -1.24 -1.62
C ILE A 28 -4.09 -0.58 -2.44
N ASN A 29 -5.23 -0.27 -1.80
CA ASN A 29 -6.30 0.49 -2.42
C ASN A 29 -6.11 1.99 -2.14
N CYS A 30 -5.96 2.80 -3.19
CA CYS A 30 -5.71 4.23 -3.06
C CYS A 30 -7.02 5.05 -3.13
N ARG A 31 -6.99 6.24 -2.54
CA ARG A 31 -8.14 7.18 -2.51
C ARG A 31 -8.60 7.63 -3.90
N ASN A 32 -7.71 7.59 -4.89
CA ASN A 32 -8.01 7.95 -6.28
C ASN A 32 -8.61 6.79 -7.10
N ASN A 33 -9.16 5.76 -6.44
CA ASN A 33 -9.73 4.55 -7.06
C ASN A 33 -8.74 3.73 -7.90
N LYS A 34 -7.43 3.95 -7.69
CA LYS A 34 -6.38 3.09 -8.25
C LYS A 34 -5.94 2.07 -7.21
N LYS A 35 -5.44 0.94 -7.67
CA LYS A 35 -4.86 -0.11 -6.82
C LYS A 35 -3.38 -0.26 -7.14
N LEU A 36 -2.53 -0.32 -6.11
CA LEU A 36 -1.11 -0.58 -6.23
C LEU A 36 -0.81 -2.00 -5.78
N LEU A 37 -0.18 -2.78 -6.63
CA LEU A 37 0.30 -4.12 -6.30
C LEU A 37 1.83 -4.08 -6.27
N GLY A 38 2.46 -4.33 -5.13
CA GLY A 38 3.91 -4.19 -4.99
C GLY A 38 4.45 -4.83 -3.72
N ARG A 39 5.70 -4.53 -3.35
CA ARG A 39 6.31 -5.00 -2.09
C ARG A 39 6.73 -3.80 -1.24
N VAL A 40 6.49 -3.85 0.06
CA VAL A 40 6.85 -2.77 1.01
C VAL A 40 8.30 -2.96 1.44
N LYS A 41 9.09 -1.88 1.41
CA LYS A 41 10.48 -1.88 1.85
C LYS A 41 10.70 -1.17 3.16
N ALA A 42 9.96 -0.09 3.37
CA ALA A 42 9.92 0.63 4.63
C ALA A 42 8.53 1.22 4.80
N PHE A 43 8.13 1.42 6.04
CA PHE A 43 6.93 2.16 6.40
C PHE A 43 7.17 2.95 7.69
N ASP A 44 6.31 3.93 7.97
CA ASP A 44 6.33 4.68 9.22
C ASP A 44 4.97 4.61 9.95
N ARG A 45 4.87 5.29 11.11
CA ARG A 45 3.65 5.38 11.91
C ARG A 45 2.48 6.10 11.23
N HIS A 46 2.73 6.86 10.16
CA HIS A 46 1.71 7.56 9.36
C HIS A 46 1.22 6.71 8.18
N CYS A 47 1.70 5.47 8.08
CA CYS A 47 1.49 4.58 6.94
C CYS A 47 2.08 5.14 5.63
N ASN A 48 3.05 6.05 5.69
CA ASN A 48 3.85 6.35 4.52
C ASN A 48 4.69 5.12 4.19
N MET A 49 4.76 4.76 2.91
CA MET A 49 5.42 3.53 2.47
C MET A 49 6.42 3.80 1.35
N VAL A 50 7.57 3.14 1.45
CA VAL A 50 8.51 2.98 0.33
C VAL A 50 8.19 1.64 -0.33
N LEU A 51 7.85 1.66 -1.62
CA LEU A 51 7.42 0.49 -2.36
C LEU A 51 8.40 0.15 -3.49
N GLU A 52 8.60 -1.14 -3.76
CA GLU A 52 9.38 -1.65 -4.88
C GLU A 52 8.55 -2.57 -5.77
N ASN A 53 8.94 -2.69 -7.05
CA ASN A 53 8.29 -3.55 -8.04
C ASN A 53 6.77 -3.30 -8.14
N VAL A 54 6.39 -2.02 -8.20
CA VAL A 54 4.99 -1.59 -8.14
C VAL A 54 4.33 -1.68 -9.51
N LYS A 55 3.14 -2.28 -9.53
CA LYS A 55 2.20 -2.24 -10.65
C LYS A 55 0.95 -1.48 -10.24
N GLU A 56 0.67 -0.39 -10.93
CA GLU A 56 -0.57 0.39 -10.76
C GLU A 56 -1.68 -0.19 -11.64
N MET A 57 -2.90 -0.27 -11.11
CA MET A 57 -4.08 -0.83 -11.77
C MET A 57 -5.28 0.08 -11.57
N TRP A 58 -5.95 0.45 -12.66
CA TRP A 58 -7.20 1.20 -12.64
C TRP A 58 -8.06 0.83 -13.85
N THR A 59 -9.35 1.12 -13.73
CA THR A 59 -10.29 1.02 -14.86
C THR A 59 -10.50 2.42 -15.41
N GLU A 60 -10.26 2.60 -16.71
CA GLU A 60 -10.71 3.78 -17.42
C GLU A 60 -12.16 3.55 -17.85
N VAL A 61 -13.09 4.33 -17.29
CA VAL A 61 -14.45 4.37 -17.81
C VAL A 61 -14.39 5.28 -19.04
N PRO A 62 -14.60 4.75 -20.26
CA PRO A 62 -14.63 5.60 -21.44
C PRO A 62 -15.74 6.63 -21.24
N ARG A 63 -15.40 7.92 -21.31
CA ARG A 63 -16.41 8.98 -21.33
C ARG A 63 -17.22 8.76 -22.59
N THR A 64 -18.48 8.35 -22.45
CA THR A 64 -19.42 8.21 -23.57
C THR A 64 -19.69 9.61 -24.14
N GLY A 65 -18.87 10.02 -25.09
CA GLY A 65 -19.08 11.22 -25.87
C GLY A 65 -20.26 11.03 -26.82
N LYS A 66 -21.48 11.31 -26.36
CA LYS A 66 -22.52 11.87 -27.23
C LYS A 66 -22.62 13.36 -26.93
N GLY A 67 -21.74 14.09 -27.61
CA GLY A 67 -21.69 15.55 -27.71
C GLY A 67 -21.36 15.94 -29.15
N LYS A 68 -22.09 15.34 -30.10
CA LYS A 68 -22.69 16.02 -31.25
C LYS A 68 -24.19 15.89 -31.06
#